data_AF-A0A969S1X4-F1
#
_entry.id   AF-A0A969S1X4-F1
#
_cell.length_a   1.000
_cell.length_b   1.000
_cell.length_c   1.000
_cell.angle_alpha   90.00
_cell.angle_beta   90.00
_cell.angle_gamma   90.00
#
_symmetry.space_group_name_H-M   'P 1'
#
loop_
_entity.id
_entity.type
_entity.pdbx_description
1 polymer ?
#
loop_
_entity_poly.entity_id
_entity_poly.type
_entity_poly.pdbx_seq_one_letter_code
_entity_poly.pdbx_strand_id
1 'polypeptide(L)'
;MADPIPPITLPPSEDLAQEAEWLQGALGRWLDHQFIPETINQAIAARATQVYVRQRMEGEDDLGGIVIAIVLELKSFDFSESFFGEFPVANAVSELLLDRLGIEPCCDWERT
;
A
#
# COMPACT_ATOMS: atom_id res chain seq x y z
N MET A 1 -6.80 -26.20 17.77
CA MET A 1 -7.13 -25.32 16.63
C MET A 1 -6.30 -24.07 16.85
N ALA A 2 -5.62 -23.56 15.82
CA ALA A 2 -4.94 -22.27 15.94
C ALA A 2 -6.01 -21.17 15.96
N ASP A 3 -5.88 -20.21 16.86
CA ASP A 3 -6.75 -19.04 16.87
C ASP A 3 -6.47 -18.19 15.62
N PRO A 4 -7.52 -17.68 14.94
CA PRO A 4 -7.34 -16.84 13.76
C PRO A 4 -6.64 -15.53 14.15
N ILE A 5 -5.74 -15.07 13.29
CA ILE A 5 -5.08 -13.77 13.46
C ILE A 5 -6.15 -12.68 13.26
N PRO A 6 -6.32 -11.74 14.20
CA PRO A 6 -7.30 -10.68 14.07
C PRO A 6 -6.95 -9.75 12.90
N PRO A 7 -7.96 -9.21 12.19
CA PRO A 7 -7.73 -8.23 11.13
C PRO A 7 -7.11 -6.95 11.69
N ILE A 8 -6.37 -6.23 10.83
CA ILE A 8 -5.86 -4.90 11.15
C ILE A 8 -6.84 -3.88 10.57
N THR A 9 -7.47 -3.10 11.44
CA THR A 9 -8.39 -2.03 11.05
C THR A 9 -7.68 -0.69 11.14
N LEU A 10 -7.69 0.06 10.03
CA LEU A 10 -7.17 1.42 10.00
C LEU A 10 -8.11 2.35 10.76
N PRO A 11 -7.60 3.29 11.59
CA PRO A 11 -8.44 4.29 12.21
C PRO A 11 -9.05 5.22 11.14
N PRO A 12 -10.19 5.88 11.41
CA PRO A 12 -10.74 6.87 10.49
C PRO A 12 -9.70 7.94 10.12
N SER A 13 -9.62 8.28 8.84
CA SER A 13 -8.71 9.33 8.37
C SER A 13 -9.30 10.70 8.67
N GLU A 14 -8.54 11.57 9.34
CA GLU A 14 -8.96 12.94 9.63
C GLU A 14 -9.00 13.80 8.36
N ASP A 15 -8.04 13.59 7.46
CA ASP A 15 -7.92 14.24 6.16
C ASP A 15 -7.44 13.22 5.12
N LEU A 16 -8.40 12.57 4.47
CA LEU A 16 -8.14 11.52 3.48
C LEU A 16 -7.37 12.06 2.27
N ALA A 17 -7.53 13.34 1.91
CA ALA A 17 -6.82 13.93 0.79
C ALA A 17 -5.34 14.09 1.10
N GLN A 18 -5.01 14.60 2.30
CA GLN A 18 -3.62 14.71 2.76
C GLN A 18 -2.98 13.33 2.93
N GLU A 19 -3.72 12.36 3.46
CA GLU A 19 -3.23 10.98 3.60
C GLU A 19 -2.94 10.34 2.24
N ALA A 20 -3.80 10.56 1.25
CA ALA A 20 -3.59 10.10 -0.12
C ALA A 20 -2.36 10.74 -0.77
N GLU A 21 -2.19 12.06 -0.66
CA GLU A 21 -1.03 12.77 -1.20
C GLU A 21 0.27 12.21 -0.61
N TRP A 22 0.29 11.99 0.70
CA TRP A 22 1.41 11.36 1.36
C TRP A 22 1.64 9.92 0.86
N LEU A 23 0.59 9.10 0.77
CA LEU A 23 0.71 7.69 0.40
C LEU A 23 1.28 7.56 -1.02
N GLN A 24 0.78 8.35 -1.96
CA GLN A 24 1.29 8.37 -3.32
C GLN A 24 2.78 8.73 -3.35
N GLY A 25 3.17 9.79 -2.63
CA GLY A 25 4.57 10.22 -2.57
C GLY A 25 5.48 9.20 -1.87
N ALA A 26 5.01 8.59 -0.79
CA ALA A 26 5.75 7.59 -0.02
C ALA A 26 5.94 6.30 -0.83
N LEU A 27 4.88 5.81 -1.48
CA LEU A 27 4.93 4.64 -2.34
C LEU A 27 5.83 4.88 -3.56
N GLY A 28 5.73 6.04 -4.22
CA GLY A 28 6.62 6.37 -5.33
C GLY A 28 8.10 6.33 -4.93
N ARG A 29 8.45 6.93 -3.79
CA ARG A 29 9.81 6.87 -3.24
C ARG A 29 10.24 5.45 -2.86
N TRP A 30 9.34 4.65 -2.30
CA TRP A 30 9.62 3.26 -1.95
C TRP A 30 9.92 2.45 -3.22
N LEU A 31 9.11 2.59 -4.27
CA LEU A 31 9.33 1.92 -5.55
C LEU A 31 10.66 2.33 -6.19
N ASP A 32 10.98 3.62 -6.19
CA ASP A 32 12.26 4.14 -6.72
C ASP A 32 13.48 3.72 -5.88
N HIS A 33 13.28 3.32 -4.63
CA HIS A 33 14.35 2.82 -3.76
C HIS A 33 14.56 1.31 -3.90
N GLN A 34 13.47 0.54 -3.97
CA GLN A 34 13.51 -0.91 -4.10
C GLN A 34 13.82 -1.38 -5.52
N PHE A 35 13.45 -0.58 -6.52
CA PHE A 35 13.63 -0.86 -7.93
C PHE A 35 14.35 0.30 -8.63
N ILE A 36 14.60 0.14 -9.93
CA ILE A 36 15.20 1.22 -10.72
C ILE A 36 14.17 2.36 -10.83
N PRO A 37 14.58 3.63 -10.65
CA PRO A 37 13.69 4.76 -10.83
C PRO A 37 13.15 4.82 -12.25
N GLU A 38 11.84 4.70 -12.40
CA GLU A 38 11.15 4.69 -13.68
C GLU A 38 9.88 5.54 -13.61
N THR A 39 9.54 6.21 -14.70
CA THR A 39 8.33 7.05 -14.77
C THR A 39 7.06 6.24 -14.45
N ILE A 40 7.06 4.94 -14.76
CA ILE A 40 5.94 4.04 -14.49
C ILE A 40 5.68 3.87 -12.98
N ASN A 41 6.70 3.99 -12.13
CA ASN A 41 6.55 3.87 -10.67
C ASN A 41 5.59 4.92 -10.12
N GLN A 42 5.63 6.14 -10.66
CA GLN A 42 4.73 7.22 -10.26
C GLN A 42 3.29 6.96 -10.71
N ALA A 43 3.10 6.36 -11.89
CA ALA A 43 1.78 5.96 -12.37
C ALA A 43 1.18 4.81 -11.53
N ILE A 44 2.00 3.82 -11.18
CA ILE A 44 1.64 2.72 -10.29
C ILE A 44 1.26 3.26 -8.91
N ALA A 45 2.06 4.16 -8.35
CA ALA A 45 1.81 4.76 -7.04
C ALA A 45 0.50 5.57 -7.01
N ALA A 46 0.25 6.37 -8.05
CA ALA A 46 -1.00 7.10 -8.21
C ALA A 46 -2.21 6.15 -8.30
N ARG A 47 -2.08 5.06 -9.07
CA ARG A 47 -3.15 4.06 -9.25
C ARG A 47 -3.48 3.34 -7.94
N ALA A 48 -2.48 2.88 -7.21
CA ALA A 48 -2.66 2.22 -5.92
C ALA A 48 -3.31 3.17 -4.89
N THR A 49 -2.86 4.42 -4.84
CA THR A 49 -3.42 5.45 -3.95
C THR A 49 -4.87 5.76 -4.28
N GLN A 50 -5.23 5.80 -5.57
CA GLN A 50 -6.62 6.01 -5.98
C GLN A 50 -7.54 4.89 -5.47
N VAL A 51 -7.07 3.63 -5.52
CA VAL A 51 -7.82 2.49 -4.98
C VAL A 51 -7.97 2.60 -3.47
N TYR A 52 -6.89 2.95 -2.77
CA TYR A 52 -6.93 3.23 -1.34
C TYR A 52 -8.03 4.24 -1.01
N VAL A 53 -8.00 5.43 -1.62
CA VAL A 53 -8.99 6.49 -1.37
C VAL A 53 -10.41 6.00 -1.65
N ARG A 54 -10.63 5.29 -2.76
CA ARG A 54 -11.95 4.72 -3.08
C ARG A 54 -12.45 3.80 -1.98
N GLN A 55 -11.60 2.87 -1.52
CA GLN A 55 -11.97 1.93 -0.45
C GLN A 55 -12.29 2.65 0.87
N ARG A 56 -11.46 3.61 1.26
CA ARG A 56 -11.69 4.45 2.46
C ARG A 56 -13.02 5.21 2.37
N MET A 57 -13.35 5.73 1.18
CA MET A 57 -14.63 6.42 0.96
C MET A 57 -15.85 5.49 0.96
N GLU A 58 -15.66 4.22 0.59
CA GLU A 58 -16.68 3.18 0.64
C GLU A 58 -16.87 2.61 2.07
N GLY A 59 -16.06 3.05 3.03
CA GLY A 59 -16.11 2.62 4.42
C GLY A 59 -15.34 1.33 4.70
N GLU A 60 -14.44 0.93 3.78
CA GLU A 60 -13.52 -0.17 4.02
C GLU A 60 -12.34 0.32 4.88
N ASP A 61 -12.24 -0.27 6.06
CA ASP A 61 -11.21 0.02 7.06
C ASP A 61 -10.29 -1.18 7.31
N ASP A 62 -10.64 -2.38 6.83
CA ASP A 62 -9.78 -3.56 6.91
C ASP A 62 -8.59 -3.42 5.96
N LEU A 63 -7.39 -3.41 6.52
CA LEU A 63 -6.16 -3.30 5.74
C LEU A 63 -6.01 -4.47 4.77
N GLY A 64 -6.40 -5.68 5.16
CA GLY A 64 -6.39 -6.85 4.29
C GLY A 64 -7.28 -6.67 3.07
N GLY A 65 -8.51 -6.20 3.27
CA GLY A 65 -9.47 -5.87 2.21
C GLY A 65 -8.93 -4.80 1.25
N ILE A 66 -8.35 -3.73 1.77
CA ILE A 66 -7.72 -2.66 0.98
C ILE A 66 -6.58 -3.22 0.12
N VAL A 67 -5.69 -4.02 0.70
CA VAL A 67 -4.55 -4.65 0.00
C VAL A 67 -5.05 -5.55 -1.13
N ILE A 68 -6.05 -6.38 -0.86
CA ILE A 68 -6.66 -7.25 -1.88
C ILE A 68 -7.26 -6.41 -3.01
N ALA A 69 -7.95 -5.31 -2.69
CA ALA A 69 -8.51 -4.42 -3.69
C ALA A 69 -7.43 -3.79 -4.59
N ILE A 70 -6.29 -3.41 -4.01
CA ILE A 70 -5.14 -2.87 -4.77
C ILE A 70 -4.57 -3.95 -5.69
N VAL A 71 -4.35 -5.17 -5.20
CA VAL A 71 -3.89 -6.31 -6.04
C VAL A 71 -4.83 -6.52 -7.22
N LEU A 72 -6.15 -6.56 -6.98
CA LEU A 72 -7.14 -6.79 -8.03
C LEU A 72 -7.17 -5.67 -9.07
N GLU A 73 -7.05 -4.41 -8.65
CA GLU A 73 -6.97 -3.29 -9.59
C GLU A 73 -5.67 -3.36 -10.43
N LEU A 74 -4.54 -3.59 -9.76
CA LEU A 74 -3.24 -3.60 -10.41
C LEU A 74 -3.03 -4.82 -11.31
N LYS A 75 -3.77 -5.92 -11.14
CA LYS A 75 -3.78 -7.01 -12.14
C LYS A 75 -4.19 -6.57 -13.55
N SER A 76 -4.95 -5.48 -13.65
CA SER A 76 -5.32 -4.87 -14.95
C SER A 76 -4.32 -3.84 -15.46
N PHE A 77 -3.27 -3.54 -14.69
CA PHE A 77 -2.22 -2.60 -15.03
C PHE A 77 -1.13 -3.27 -15.87
N ASP A 78 -0.58 -2.51 -16.82
CA ASP A 78 0.53 -2.99 -17.66
C ASP A 78 1.86 -2.77 -16.93
N PHE A 79 2.43 -3.86 -16.42
CA PHE A 79 3.74 -3.90 -15.78
C PHE A 79 4.88 -4.25 -16.75
N SER A 80 4.64 -4.31 -18.06
CA SER A 80 5.66 -4.72 -19.04
C SER A 80 6.94 -3.86 -19.03
N GLU A 81 6.82 -2.62 -18.59
CA GLU A 81 7.94 -1.68 -18.41
C GLU A 81 8.46 -1.63 -16.96
N SER A 82 8.21 -2.66 -16.15
CA SER A 82 8.64 -2.70 -14.74
C SER A 82 9.27 -4.03 -14.35
N PHE A 83 10.03 -4.02 -13.26
CA PHE A 83 10.72 -5.20 -12.72
C PHE A 83 9.90 -6.01 -11.71
N PHE A 84 8.67 -5.59 -11.42
CA PHE A 84 7.84 -6.12 -10.35
C PHE A 84 6.36 -6.22 -10.78
N GLY A 85 5.54 -6.86 -9.96
CA GLY A 85 4.11 -7.01 -10.22
C GLY A 85 3.23 -6.29 -9.20
N GLU A 86 1.96 -6.66 -9.17
CA GLU A 86 0.94 -6.07 -8.30
C GLU A 86 1.16 -6.33 -6.81
N PHE A 87 1.73 -7.50 -6.46
CA PHE A 87 1.87 -7.92 -5.06
C PHE A 87 2.90 -7.09 -4.28
N PRO A 88 4.13 -6.85 -4.77
CA PRO A 88 5.07 -5.96 -4.09
C PRO A 88 4.50 -4.57 -3.82
N VAL A 89 3.74 -4.01 -4.76
CA VAL A 89 3.12 -2.68 -4.60
C VAL A 89 2.08 -2.71 -3.49
N ALA A 90 1.18 -3.69 -3.49
CA ALA A 90 0.13 -3.79 -2.50
C ALA A 90 0.69 -4.05 -1.08
N ASN A 91 1.75 -4.87 -0.98
CA ASN A 91 2.47 -5.09 0.27
C ASN A 91 3.13 -3.80 0.76
N ALA A 92 3.82 -3.06 -0.11
CA ALA A 92 4.43 -1.78 0.25
C ALA A 92 3.39 -0.77 0.77
N VAL A 93 2.19 -0.73 0.18
CA VAL A 93 1.10 0.10 0.72
C VAL A 93 0.75 -0.30 2.15
N SER A 94 0.65 -1.60 2.43
CA SER A 94 0.35 -2.06 3.78
C SER A 94 1.44 -1.70 4.78
N GLU A 95 2.71 -1.89 4.42
CA GLU A 95 3.86 -1.55 5.27
C GLU A 95 3.88 -0.05 5.57
N LEU A 96 3.74 0.79 4.55
CA LEU A 96 3.73 2.25 4.72
C LEU A 96 2.59 2.71 5.64
N LEU A 97 1.38 2.15 5.48
CA LEU A 97 0.23 2.49 6.32
C LEU A 97 0.46 2.06 7.78
N LEU A 98 1.02 0.87 8.00
CA LEU A 98 1.35 0.39 9.35
C LEU A 98 2.42 1.26 10.01
N ASP A 99 3.48 1.60 9.27
CA ASP A 99 4.55 2.49 9.74
C ASP A 99 3.99 3.86 10.15
N ARG A 100 3.06 4.41 9.36
CA ARG A 100 2.40 5.68 9.68
C ARG A 100 1.56 5.63 10.95
N LEU A 101 1.01 4.46 11.27
CA LEU A 101 0.28 4.21 12.52
C LEU A 101 1.21 3.92 13.71
N GLY A 102 2.52 3.84 13.49
CA GLY A 102 3.49 3.44 14.51
C GLY A 102 3.37 1.96 14.90
N ILE A 103 2.76 1.15 14.05
CA ILE A 103 2.68 -0.30 14.21
C ILE A 103 3.95 -0.86 13.57
N GLU A 104 4.92 -1.26 14.38
CA GLU A 104 6.17 -1.84 13.88
C GLU A 104 5.86 -3.11 13.04
N PRO A 105 6.53 -3.30 11.88
CA PRO A 105 6.43 -4.54 11.13
C PRO A 105 6.79 -5.74 12.03
N CYS A 106 6.02 -6.83 11.94
CA CYS A 106 6.21 -8.04 12.75
C CYS A 106 7.59 -8.72 12.60
N CYS A 107 8.46 -8.24 11.70
CA CYS A 107 9.74 -8.86 11.38
C CYS A 107 10.89 -7.86 11.55
N ASP A 108 11.38 -7.77 12.78
CA ASP A 108 12.57 -7.01 13.15
C ASP A 108 13.83 -7.82 12.76
N TRP A 109 14.25 -7.76 11.48
CA TRP A 109 15.42 -8.51 10.98
C TRP A 109 16.70 -7.67 10.78
N GLU A 110 16.65 -6.35 10.98
CA GLU A 110 17.81 -5.44 10.78
C GLU A 110 18.07 -4.47 11.94
N ARG A 111 17.74 -4.82 13.18
CA ARG A 111 18.25 -4.11 14.38
C ARG A 111 19.36 -4.89 15.06
N THR A 112 20.53 -4.95 14.41
CA THR A 112 21.83 -5.25 15.05
C THR A 112 22.94 -4.44 14.41
#